data_AF-A0A399YAA1-F1
#
_entry.id   AF-A0A399YAA1-F1
#
_cell.length_a   1.000
_cell.length_b   1.000
_cell.length_c   1.000
_cell.angle_alpha   90.00
_cell.angle_beta   90.00
_cell.angle_gamma   90.00
#
_symmetry.space_group_name_H-M   'P 1'
#
loop_
_entity.id
_entity.type
_entity.pdbx_description
1 polymer ?
#
loop_
_entity_poly.entity_id
_entity_poly.type
_entity_poly.pdbx_seq_one_letter_code
_entity_poly.pdbx_strand_id
1 'polypeptide(L)'
;MVRYSPDRPLRVCYFGTYRAGYTRNQIVLKGLQSQPDVAVHICHATLWQGIEDRVAQASGGWRKPAFWRRVFAAYRQLLQAHRAAPDYDVMLIGYPGQFDAFLGRRLAHGRGRPVVLDILMSLHLVAEERGLTAAHPNTGRLIFRLERAGLRQPDLLVAENPEYGGYIADKYALPAERFRYVPHGADETVFHPRPLRPPDDHFRVTYHGGYLPSHGMDAIIGAAASLRDEPGVWFHFYGSGPEKERIVRQAEGLALENVTFHGFVSQDELLDSLAQAHVCLGVFGTTRQA
;
A
#
# COMPACT_ATOMS: atom_id res chain seq x y z
N MET A 1 3.44 -9.41 27.67
CA MET A 1 3.27 -10.13 26.39
C MET A 1 2.14 -11.13 26.56
N VAL A 2 1.11 -11.05 25.72
CA VAL A 2 0.08 -12.10 25.65
C VAL A 2 0.75 -13.35 25.10
N ARG A 3 0.80 -14.43 25.88
CA ARG A 3 1.27 -15.74 25.38
C ARG A 3 0.13 -16.35 24.57
N TYR A 4 0.41 -16.68 23.31
CA TYR A 4 -0.45 -17.53 22.52
C TYR A 4 -0.69 -18.84 23.28
N SER A 5 -1.95 -19.24 23.43
CA SER A 5 -2.33 -20.54 24.00
C SER A 5 -3.16 -21.28 22.95
N PRO A 6 -2.85 -22.54 22.64
CA PRO A 6 -3.64 -23.34 21.71
C PRO A 6 -5.05 -23.66 22.25
N ASP A 7 -5.32 -23.40 23.54
CA ASP A 7 -6.59 -23.76 24.19
C ASP A 7 -7.76 -22.83 23.84
N ARG A 8 -7.49 -21.65 23.26
CA ARG A 8 -8.53 -20.75 22.75
C ARG A 8 -8.00 -19.87 21.61
N PRO A 9 -8.86 -19.50 20.64
CA PRO A 9 -8.43 -18.68 19.51
C PRO A 9 -7.91 -17.31 19.96
N LEU A 10 -6.89 -16.81 19.27
CA LEU A 10 -6.39 -15.44 19.39
C LEU A 10 -7.45 -14.47 18.88
N ARG A 11 -7.95 -13.60 19.75
CA ARG A 11 -8.97 -12.61 19.37
C ARG A 11 -8.31 -11.31 18.94
N VAL A 12 -8.53 -10.91 17.69
CA VAL A 12 -7.95 -9.70 17.10
C VAL A 12 -9.04 -8.66 16.88
N CYS A 13 -8.87 -7.46 17.45
CA CYS A 13 -9.67 -6.29 17.07
C CYS A 13 -8.98 -5.57 15.92
N TYR A 14 -9.50 -5.72 14.70
CA TYR A 14 -8.99 -5.02 13.52
C TYR A 14 -9.59 -3.61 13.46
N PHE A 15 -8.81 -2.59 13.79
CA PHE A 15 -9.30 -1.28 14.21
C PHE A 15 -8.87 -0.16 13.26
N GLY A 16 -9.73 0.84 13.09
CA GLY A 16 -9.35 2.17 12.60
C GLY A 16 -10.10 2.61 11.36
N THR A 17 -9.60 3.70 10.77
CA THR A 17 -10.13 4.32 9.55
C THR A 17 -9.41 3.88 8.28
N TYR A 18 -8.68 2.76 8.36
CA TYR A 18 -7.93 2.17 7.26
C TYR A 18 -8.76 2.05 5.98
N ARG A 19 -8.08 2.02 4.83
CA ARG A 19 -8.76 1.88 3.54
C ARG A 19 -9.22 0.43 3.36
N ALA A 20 -10.48 0.14 3.68
CA ALA A 20 -11.02 -1.20 3.59
C ALA A 20 -10.83 -1.82 2.19
N GLY A 21 -11.07 -1.07 1.11
CA GLY A 21 -10.86 -1.55 -0.26
C GLY A 21 -9.40 -1.58 -0.74
N TYR A 22 -8.42 -1.32 0.13
CA TYR A 22 -7.01 -1.34 -0.27
C TYR A 22 -6.39 -2.72 -0.07
N THR A 23 -5.67 -3.21 -1.08
CA THR A 23 -5.20 -4.60 -1.20
C THR A 23 -4.47 -5.10 0.05
N ARG A 24 -3.59 -4.30 0.65
CA ARG A 24 -2.88 -4.68 1.88
C ARG A 24 -3.83 -5.04 3.03
N ASN A 25 -4.89 -4.24 3.27
CA ASN A 25 -5.84 -4.54 4.35
C ASN A 25 -6.67 -5.77 4.05
N GLN A 26 -7.10 -5.95 2.79
CA GLN A 26 -7.86 -7.12 2.38
C GLN A 26 -7.05 -8.41 2.55
N ILE A 27 -5.79 -8.40 2.12
CA ILE A 27 -4.90 -9.56 2.24
C ILE A 27 -4.60 -9.87 3.71
N VAL A 28 -4.26 -8.86 4.53
CA VAL A 28 -4.02 -9.07 5.96
C VAL A 28 -5.27 -9.60 6.66
N LEU A 29 -6.44 -9.01 6.37
CA LEU A 29 -7.69 -9.44 6.99
C LEU A 29 -8.07 -10.88 6.58
N LYS A 30 -7.97 -11.20 5.27
CA LYS A 30 -8.21 -12.55 4.75
C LYS A 30 -7.24 -13.56 5.35
N GLY A 31 -5.95 -13.21 5.45
CA GLY A 31 -4.93 -14.05 6.04
C GLY A 31 -5.14 -14.31 7.54
N LEU A 32 -5.65 -13.33 8.29
CA LEU A 32 -6.05 -13.53 9.69
C LEU A 32 -7.29 -14.41 9.80
N GLN A 33 -8.30 -14.18 8.95
CA GLN A 33 -9.56 -14.91 8.96
C GLN A 33 -9.43 -16.36 8.47
N SER A 34 -8.38 -16.68 7.71
CA SER A 34 -8.12 -18.04 7.25
C SER A 34 -7.46 -18.94 8.31
N GLN A 35 -7.00 -18.38 9.43
CA GLN A 35 -6.39 -19.16 10.50
C GLN A 35 -7.48 -19.77 11.41
N PRO A 36 -7.45 -21.09 11.67
CA PRO A 36 -8.48 -21.77 12.46
C PRO A 36 -8.51 -21.34 13.93
N ASP A 37 -7.41 -20.78 14.41
CA ASP A 37 -7.14 -20.38 15.79
C ASP A 37 -7.11 -18.84 15.95
N VAL A 38 -7.64 -18.08 14.98
CA VAL A 38 -7.75 -16.62 15.06
C VAL A 38 -9.21 -16.19 14.86
N ALA A 39 -9.71 -15.40 15.81
CA ALA A 39 -11.04 -14.78 15.72
C ALA A 39 -10.88 -13.27 15.49
N VAL A 40 -11.31 -12.80 14.32
CA VAL A 40 -11.20 -11.36 13.97
C VAL A 40 -12.52 -10.64 14.21
N HIS A 41 -12.47 -9.56 14.99
CA HIS A 41 -13.56 -8.62 15.15
C HIS A 41 -13.20 -7.28 14.49
N ILE A 42 -14.03 -6.84 13.54
CA ILE A 42 -13.78 -5.63 12.75
C ILE A 42 -14.38 -4.41 13.45
N CYS A 43 -13.54 -3.42 13.75
CA CYS A 43 -13.90 -2.11 14.28
C CYS A 43 -13.47 -1.02 13.29
N HIS A 44 -14.32 -0.74 12.31
CA HIS A 44 -14.00 0.14 11.19
C HIS A 44 -14.95 1.34 11.09
N ALA A 45 -14.42 2.47 10.60
CA ALA A 45 -15.20 3.59 10.12
C ALA A 45 -14.55 4.20 8.88
N THR A 46 -15.36 4.64 7.92
CA THR A 46 -14.84 5.26 6.69
C THR A 46 -14.52 6.74 6.92
N LEU A 47 -13.23 7.09 6.84
CA LEU A 47 -12.76 8.48 6.82
C LEU A 47 -12.25 8.90 5.43
N TRP A 48 -11.48 8.04 4.78
CA TRP A 48 -10.78 8.32 3.54
C TRP A 48 -11.58 7.82 2.34
N GLN A 49 -11.81 8.69 1.36
CA GLN A 49 -12.67 8.37 0.21
C GLN A 49 -11.90 7.93 -1.04
N GLY A 50 -10.58 8.15 -1.10
CA GLY A 50 -9.79 7.84 -2.29
C GLY A 50 -8.37 8.37 -2.23
N ILE A 51 -7.64 8.28 -3.34
CA ILE A 51 -6.29 8.85 -3.45
C ILE A 51 -6.40 10.37 -3.56
N GLU A 52 -7.34 10.86 -4.37
CA GLU A 52 -7.62 12.26 -4.66
C GLU A 52 -8.01 13.01 -3.39
N ASP A 53 -8.87 12.42 -2.56
CA ASP A 53 -9.24 12.98 -1.24
C ASP A 53 -8.01 13.16 -0.35
N ARG A 54 -7.11 12.18 -0.30
CA ARG A 54 -5.89 12.24 0.51
C ARG A 54 -4.89 13.25 -0.02
N VAL A 55 -4.73 13.34 -1.34
CA VAL A 55 -3.91 14.38 -1.98
C VAL A 55 -4.47 15.75 -1.64
N ALA A 56 -5.79 15.95 -1.76
CA ALA A 56 -6.44 17.20 -1.40
C ALA A 56 -6.20 17.57 0.07
N GLN A 57 -6.26 16.60 0.99
CA GLN A 57 -5.94 16.87 2.41
C GLN A 57 -4.46 17.20 2.60
N ALA A 58 -3.55 16.47 1.95
CA ALA A 58 -2.11 16.75 1.99
C ALA A 58 -1.72 18.09 1.33
N SER A 59 -2.58 18.63 0.46
CA SER A 59 -2.47 19.96 -0.15
C SER A 59 -3.16 21.08 0.65
N GLY A 60 -3.50 20.84 1.92
CA GLY A 60 -4.09 21.86 2.80
C GLY A 60 -5.61 21.79 2.97
N GLY A 61 -6.28 20.82 2.32
CA GLY A 61 -7.71 20.57 2.49
C GLY A 61 -8.14 20.31 3.93
N TRP A 62 -7.21 19.85 4.78
CA TRP A 62 -7.45 19.59 6.20
C TRP A 62 -7.93 20.81 6.99
N ARG A 63 -7.74 22.03 6.48
CA ARG A 63 -8.24 23.27 7.12
C ARG A 63 -9.75 23.46 6.98
N LYS A 64 -10.39 22.74 6.04
CA LYS A 64 -11.83 22.89 5.77
C LYS A 64 -12.65 22.29 6.92
N PRO A 65 -13.67 22.97 7.46
CA PRO A 65 -14.53 22.44 8.52
C PRO A 65 -15.22 21.12 8.16
N ALA A 66 -15.55 20.93 6.87
CA ALA A 66 -16.16 19.70 6.38
C ALA A 66 -15.29 18.46 6.62
N PHE A 67 -13.96 18.59 6.49
CA PHE A 67 -13.03 17.50 6.79
C PHE A 67 -13.10 17.11 8.27
N TRP A 68 -13.05 18.10 9.18
CA TRP A 68 -13.12 17.83 10.62
C TRP A 68 -14.46 17.24 11.05
N ARG A 69 -15.59 17.68 10.48
CA ARG A 69 -16.89 17.01 10.73
C ARG A 69 -16.84 15.52 10.35
N ARG A 70 -16.20 15.18 9.23
CA ARG A 70 -16.00 13.79 8.79
C ARG A 70 -15.09 13.02 9.76
N VAL A 71 -13.99 13.64 10.21
CA VAL A 71 -13.09 13.07 11.25
C VAL A 71 -13.86 12.79 12.54
N PHE A 72 -14.59 13.76 13.08
CA PHE A 72 -15.37 13.58 14.31
C PHE A 72 -16.44 12.49 14.17
N ALA A 73 -17.14 12.44 13.03
CA ALA A 73 -18.12 11.40 12.77
C ALA A 73 -17.48 10.00 12.74
N ALA A 74 -16.37 9.84 12.00
CA ALA A 74 -15.65 8.57 11.90
C ALA A 74 -15.09 8.11 13.26
N TYR A 75 -14.51 9.01 14.05
CA TYR A 75 -13.94 8.66 15.36
C TYR A 75 -15.03 8.38 16.41
N ARG A 76 -16.20 9.04 16.31
CA ARG A 76 -17.37 8.69 17.11
C ARG A 76 -17.87 7.29 16.77
N GLN A 77 -17.95 6.94 15.48
CA GLN A 77 -18.33 5.61 15.03
C GLN A 77 -17.31 4.55 15.49
N LEU A 78 -16.00 4.82 15.40
CA LEU A 78 -14.98 3.91 15.93
C LEU A 78 -15.10 3.69 17.43
N LEU A 79 -15.38 4.74 18.19
CA LEU A 79 -15.59 4.63 19.64
C LEU A 79 -16.83 3.80 19.97
N GLN A 80 -17.92 3.96 19.21
CA GLN A 80 -19.13 3.15 19.36
C GLN A 80 -18.88 1.68 18.99
N ALA A 81 -18.21 1.43 17.86
CA ALA A 81 -17.84 0.09 17.43
C ALA A 81 -16.94 -0.61 18.45
N HIS A 82 -15.91 0.07 18.96
CA HIS A 82 -15.01 -0.48 19.98
C HIS A 82 -15.72 -0.75 21.32
N ARG A 83 -16.64 0.13 21.74
CA ARG A 83 -17.46 -0.12 22.95
C ARG A 83 -18.33 -1.36 22.82
N ALA A 84 -18.88 -1.61 21.64
CA ALA A 84 -19.65 -2.80 21.33
C ALA A 84 -18.78 -4.04 21.05
N ALA A 85 -17.47 -3.86 20.84
CA ALA A 85 -16.56 -4.96 20.54
C ALA A 85 -16.40 -5.89 21.74
N PRO A 86 -16.41 -7.22 21.51
CA PRO A 86 -16.12 -8.20 22.56
C PRO A 86 -14.71 -8.01 23.12
N ASP A 87 -14.39 -8.72 24.20
CA ASP A 87 -13.01 -8.77 24.69
C ASP A 87 -12.09 -9.39 23.62
N TYR A 88 -10.88 -8.85 23.51
CA TYR A 88 -9.91 -9.23 22.50
C TYR A 88 -8.51 -9.26 23.11
N ASP A 89 -7.58 -9.96 22.47
CA ASP A 89 -6.23 -10.19 22.99
C ASP A 89 -5.22 -9.17 22.42
N VAL A 90 -5.47 -8.67 21.21
CA VAL A 90 -4.65 -7.64 20.55
C VAL A 90 -5.52 -6.73 19.68
N MET A 91 -5.15 -5.46 19.60
CA MET A 91 -5.69 -4.54 18.59
C MET A 91 -4.69 -4.41 17.45
N LEU A 92 -5.12 -4.70 16.22
CA LEU A 92 -4.34 -4.46 15.00
C LEU A 92 -4.94 -3.28 14.25
N ILE A 93 -4.18 -2.20 14.07
CA ILE A 93 -4.60 -1.02 13.34
C ILE A 93 -4.20 -1.19 11.87
N GLY A 94 -5.17 -1.14 10.97
CA GLY A 94 -4.96 -1.28 9.53
C GLY A 94 -4.29 -0.06 8.87
N TYR A 95 -3.90 -0.21 7.60
CA TYR A 95 -3.20 0.83 6.84
C TYR A 95 -4.15 1.71 5.99
N PRO A 96 -3.96 3.04 5.91
CA PRO A 96 -3.16 3.86 6.81
C PRO A 96 -3.85 3.94 8.18
N GLY A 97 -3.05 3.91 9.24
CA GLY A 97 -3.52 3.90 10.62
C GLY A 97 -2.71 4.79 11.56
N GLN A 98 -1.78 5.59 11.02
CA GLN A 98 -0.86 6.42 11.80
C GLN A 98 -1.59 7.37 12.76
N PHE A 99 -2.73 7.92 12.35
CA PHE A 99 -3.55 8.81 13.20
C PHE A 99 -4.52 8.03 14.09
N ASP A 100 -4.98 6.87 13.63
CA ASP A 100 -5.84 6.00 14.44
C ASP A 100 -5.08 5.42 15.64
N ALA A 101 -3.76 5.34 15.55
CA ALA A 101 -2.86 4.89 16.61
C ALA A 101 -3.03 5.65 17.93
N PHE A 102 -3.36 6.95 17.89
CA PHE A 102 -3.62 7.73 19.11
C PHE A 102 -4.85 7.22 19.87
N LEU A 103 -5.96 7.02 19.16
CA LEU A 103 -7.19 6.51 19.77
C LEU A 103 -7.04 5.02 20.11
N GLY A 104 -6.47 4.23 19.20
CA GLY A 104 -6.26 2.80 19.37
C GLY A 104 -5.44 2.47 20.61
N ARG A 105 -4.33 3.19 20.85
CA ARG A 105 -3.53 3.06 22.08
C ARG A 105 -4.38 3.30 23.32
N ARG A 106 -5.10 4.42 23.39
CA ARG A 106 -5.93 4.76 24.55
C ARG A 106 -6.98 3.68 24.83
N LEU A 107 -7.65 3.20 23.80
CA LEU A 107 -8.72 2.21 23.92
C LEU A 107 -8.21 0.81 24.30
N ALA A 108 -7.15 0.34 23.66
CA ALA A 108 -6.60 -0.98 23.93
C ALA A 108 -5.84 -1.04 25.25
N HIS A 109 -5.02 -0.04 25.58
CA HIS A 109 -4.33 0.02 26.88
C HIS A 109 -5.35 0.17 28.03
N GLY A 110 -6.47 0.86 27.80
CA GLY A 110 -7.60 0.90 28.73
C GLY A 110 -8.25 -0.46 29.01
N ARG A 111 -8.07 -1.45 28.12
CA ARG A 111 -8.43 -2.86 28.32
C ARG A 111 -7.23 -3.74 28.70
N GLY A 112 -6.05 -3.16 28.96
CA GLY A 112 -4.82 -3.90 29.23
C GLY A 112 -4.30 -4.73 28.04
N ARG A 113 -4.65 -4.35 26.81
CA ARG A 113 -4.30 -5.09 25.58
C ARG A 113 -3.24 -4.35 24.76
N PRO A 114 -2.30 -5.08 24.12
CA PRO A 114 -1.32 -4.48 23.22
C PRO A 114 -1.94 -3.96 21.91
N VAL A 115 -1.24 -3.03 21.28
CA VAL A 115 -1.58 -2.43 19.99
C VAL A 115 -0.48 -2.69 18.98
N VAL A 116 -0.88 -3.11 17.79
CA VAL A 116 -0.01 -3.27 16.63
C VAL A 116 -0.53 -2.35 15.52
N LEU A 117 0.37 -1.75 14.74
CA LEU A 117 0.02 -0.97 13.55
C LEU A 117 0.67 -1.57 12.31
N ASP A 118 -0.13 -1.85 11.29
CA ASP A 118 0.39 -2.17 9.94
C ASP A 118 0.79 -0.87 9.22
N ILE A 119 2.09 -0.62 9.13
CA ILE A 119 2.68 0.49 8.39
C ILE A 119 3.24 -0.01 7.07
N LEU A 120 2.36 -0.09 6.08
CA LEU A 120 2.78 -0.40 4.72
C LEU A 120 3.65 0.71 4.11
N MET A 121 3.20 1.97 4.21
CA MET A 121 3.92 3.11 3.65
C MET A 121 3.90 4.31 4.59
N SER A 122 5.01 5.05 4.63
CA SER A 122 5.06 6.36 5.29
C SER A 122 4.18 7.37 4.55
N LEU A 123 3.29 8.04 5.27
CA LEU A 123 2.46 9.13 4.75
C LEU A 123 3.31 10.30 4.27
N HIS A 124 4.38 10.62 5.01
CA HIS A 124 5.30 11.67 4.63
C HIS A 124 6.09 11.30 3.38
N LEU A 125 6.61 10.07 3.27
CA LEU A 125 7.33 9.65 2.06
C LEU A 125 6.44 9.74 0.82
N VAL A 126 5.20 9.24 0.90
CA VAL A 126 4.25 9.33 -0.20
C VAL A 126 3.95 10.79 -0.58
N ALA A 127 3.91 11.70 0.40
CA ALA A 127 3.75 13.13 0.12
C ALA A 127 5.01 13.76 -0.51
N GLU A 128 6.21 13.32 -0.11
CA GLU A 128 7.48 13.76 -0.69
C GLU A 128 7.61 13.34 -2.15
N GLU A 129 7.36 12.07 -2.46
CA GLU A 129 7.50 11.55 -3.82
C GLU A 129 6.47 12.13 -4.80
N ARG A 130 5.34 12.65 -4.28
CA ARG A 130 4.35 13.40 -5.06
C ARG A 130 4.63 14.91 -5.13
N GLY A 131 5.76 15.38 -4.60
CA GLY A 131 6.11 16.81 -4.55
C GLY A 131 5.22 17.66 -3.64
N LEU A 132 4.34 17.05 -2.84
CA LEU A 132 3.38 17.77 -2.00
C LEU A 132 4.05 18.44 -0.81
N THR A 133 5.16 17.91 -0.31
CA THR A 133 5.93 18.54 0.77
C THR A 133 6.68 19.78 0.26
N ALA A 134 7.12 19.79 -1.00
CA ALA A 134 7.71 20.96 -1.63
C ALA A 134 6.66 22.03 -1.94
N ALA A 135 5.52 21.63 -2.51
CA ALA A 135 4.40 22.54 -2.82
C ALA A 135 3.71 23.08 -1.56
N HIS A 136 3.63 22.29 -0.49
CA HIS A 136 2.96 22.65 0.76
C HIS A 136 3.82 22.33 2.01
N PRO A 137 4.92 23.08 2.25
CA PRO A 137 5.90 22.76 3.28
C PRO A 137 5.33 22.67 4.70
N ASN A 138 4.37 23.53 5.03
CA ASN A 138 3.72 23.52 6.34
C ASN A 138 2.87 22.26 6.56
N THR A 139 2.15 21.80 5.52
CA THR A 139 1.40 20.55 5.60
C THR A 139 2.34 19.36 5.62
N GLY A 140 3.43 19.37 4.85
CA GLY A 140 4.47 18.35 4.92
C GLY A 140 5.07 18.19 6.33
N ARG A 141 5.48 19.31 6.95
CA ARG A 141 5.97 19.33 8.35
C ARG A 141 4.93 18.81 9.35
N LEU A 142 3.65 19.15 9.14
CA LEU A 142 2.56 18.65 9.98
C LEU A 142 2.41 17.12 9.83
N ILE A 143 2.38 16.61 8.59
CA ILE A 143 2.32 15.17 8.31
C ILE A 143 3.49 14.45 8.98
N PHE A 144 4.73 14.98 8.85
CA PHE A 144 5.92 14.41 9.49
C PHE A 144 5.73 14.29 11.01
N ARG A 145 5.30 15.38 11.66
CA ARG A 145 5.13 15.41 13.12
C ARG A 145 4.03 14.45 13.59
N LEU A 146 2.89 14.45 12.90
CA LEU A 146 1.76 13.60 13.25
C LEU A 146 2.07 12.12 13.00
N GLU A 147 2.70 11.78 11.87
CA GLU A 147 3.16 10.42 11.59
C GLU A 147 4.17 9.98 12.65
N ARG A 148 5.21 10.78 12.92
CA ARG A 148 6.21 10.48 13.95
C ARG A 148 5.59 10.21 15.32
N ALA A 149 4.65 11.04 15.74
CA ALA A 149 3.96 10.88 17.02
C ALA A 149 3.02 9.67 17.01
N GLY A 150 2.35 9.40 15.88
CA GLY A 150 1.47 8.25 15.68
C GLY A 150 2.23 6.92 15.75
N LEU A 151 3.40 6.83 15.12
CA LEU A 151 4.24 5.60 15.12
C LEU A 151 4.84 5.27 16.49
N ARG A 152 4.82 6.19 17.45
CA ARG A 152 5.20 5.93 18.84
C ARG A 152 4.06 5.37 19.69
N GLN A 153 2.83 5.40 19.20
CA GLN A 153 1.67 4.96 19.98
C GLN A 153 1.53 3.43 20.08
N PRO A 154 1.70 2.63 19.00
CA PRO A 154 1.59 1.17 19.07
C PRO A 154 2.70 0.54 19.91
N ASP A 155 2.48 -0.67 20.41
CA ASP A 155 3.55 -1.46 21.05
C ASP A 155 4.49 -2.04 19.98
N LEU A 156 3.93 -2.54 18.87
CA LEU A 156 4.67 -3.06 17.72
C LEU A 156 4.23 -2.41 16.40
N LEU A 157 5.13 -2.43 15.42
CA LEU A 157 4.89 -1.98 14.06
C LEU A 157 5.09 -3.17 13.13
N VAL A 158 4.14 -3.41 12.23
CA VAL A 158 4.30 -4.37 11.13
C VAL A 158 4.68 -3.60 9.89
N ALA A 159 5.85 -3.91 9.34
CA ALA A 159 6.32 -3.41 8.05
C ALA A 159 6.41 -4.58 7.07
N GLU A 160 6.68 -4.28 5.80
CA GLU A 160 6.78 -5.30 4.77
C GLU A 160 8.10 -6.08 4.88
N ASN A 161 9.23 -5.36 4.94
CA ASN A 161 10.57 -5.92 4.91
C ASN A 161 11.52 -5.14 5.86
N PRO A 162 12.68 -5.73 6.22
CA PRO A 162 13.67 -5.10 7.08
C PRO A 162 14.19 -3.76 6.59
N GLU A 163 14.38 -3.61 5.28
CA GLU A 163 14.95 -2.41 4.64
C GLU A 163 14.03 -1.20 4.85
N TYR A 164 12.75 -1.36 4.54
CA TYR A 164 11.76 -0.31 4.69
C TYR A 164 11.44 -0.03 6.16
N GLY A 165 11.41 -1.06 6.99
CA GLY A 165 11.28 -0.91 8.44
C GLY A 165 12.45 -0.13 9.05
N GLY A 166 13.68 -0.43 8.63
CA GLY A 166 14.89 0.30 9.01
C GLY A 166 14.84 1.76 8.60
N TYR A 167 14.44 2.04 7.36
CA TYR A 167 14.21 3.41 6.90
C TYR A 167 13.20 4.17 7.77
N ILE A 168 12.05 3.57 8.10
CA ILE A 168 11.05 4.20 8.98
C ILE A 168 11.63 4.42 10.38
N ALA A 169 12.36 3.43 10.90
CA ALA A 169 13.00 3.50 12.22
C ALA A 169 13.96 4.68 12.29
N ASP A 170 14.85 4.82 11.31
CA ASP A 170 15.83 5.89 11.22
C ASP A 170 15.16 7.26 11.04
N LYS A 171 14.23 7.37 10.06
CA LYS A 171 13.53 8.62 9.75
C LYS A 171 12.81 9.21 10.96
N TYR A 172 12.24 8.36 11.81
CA TYR A 172 11.42 8.79 12.94
C TYR A 172 12.09 8.63 14.30
N ALA A 173 13.29 8.07 14.36
CA ALA A 173 13.98 7.65 15.58
C ALA A 173 13.09 6.73 16.42
N LEU A 174 12.79 5.56 15.87
CA LEU A 174 12.01 4.50 16.51
C LEU A 174 12.92 3.28 16.79
N PRO A 175 12.71 2.57 17.90
CA PRO A 175 13.48 1.36 18.20
C PRO A 175 13.23 0.25 17.17
N ALA A 176 14.30 -0.32 16.60
CA ALA A 176 14.22 -1.34 15.56
C ALA A 176 13.55 -2.63 16.04
N GLU A 177 13.70 -2.97 17.33
CA GLU A 177 13.10 -4.15 17.95
C GLU A 177 11.57 -4.12 18.02
N ARG A 178 10.94 -2.98 17.73
CA ARG A 178 9.48 -2.85 17.62
C ARG A 178 8.94 -3.29 16.27
N PHE A 179 9.78 -3.46 15.26
CA PHE A 179 9.36 -3.83 13.92
C PHE A 179 9.23 -5.35 13.79
N ARG A 180 8.15 -5.79 13.15
CA ARG A 180 7.91 -7.15 12.68
C ARG A 180 7.62 -7.09 11.19
N TYR A 181 7.99 -8.13 10.47
CA TYR A 181 7.98 -8.11 9.01
C TYR A 181 6.98 -9.13 8.49
N VAL A 182 6.05 -8.65 7.67
CA VAL A 182 5.08 -9.47 6.95
C VAL A 182 5.13 -9.03 5.48
N PRO A 183 5.77 -9.82 4.61
CA PRO A 183 5.91 -9.50 3.19
C PRO A 183 4.58 -9.23 2.50
N HIS A 184 4.63 -8.61 1.33
CA HIS A 184 3.45 -8.51 0.48
C HIS A 184 2.94 -9.89 0.09
N GLY A 185 1.67 -10.15 0.39
CA GLY A 185 0.94 -11.28 -0.16
C GLY A 185 0.23 -10.92 -1.46
N ALA A 186 -0.32 -11.94 -2.11
CA ALA A 186 -1.28 -11.80 -3.19
C ALA A 186 -2.63 -12.41 -2.77
N ASP A 187 -3.72 -11.95 -3.39
CA ASP A 187 -5.00 -12.65 -3.24
C ASP A 187 -5.00 -13.89 -4.15
N GLU A 188 -4.74 -15.06 -3.58
CA GLU A 188 -4.66 -16.33 -4.33
C GLU A 188 -5.97 -16.77 -4.99
N THR A 189 -7.12 -16.16 -4.61
CA THR A 189 -8.38 -16.40 -5.35
C THR A 189 -8.46 -15.64 -6.67
N VAL A 190 -7.56 -14.68 -6.87
CA VAL A 190 -7.40 -13.89 -8.09
C VAL A 190 -6.10 -14.26 -8.81
N PHE A 191 -4.99 -14.22 -8.08
CA PHE A 191 -3.65 -14.48 -8.56
C PHE A 191 -3.27 -15.93 -8.27
N HIS A 192 -3.63 -16.82 -9.18
CA HIS A 192 -3.22 -18.22 -9.16
C HIS A 192 -2.56 -18.58 -10.50
N PRO A 193 -1.74 -19.64 -10.55
CA PRO A 193 -1.15 -20.10 -11.80
C PRO A 193 -2.22 -20.31 -12.89
N ARG A 194 -1.97 -19.76 -14.07
CA ARG A 194 -2.72 -20.01 -15.31
C ARG A 194 -1.83 -20.80 -16.28
N PRO A 195 -2.38 -21.62 -17.18
CA PRO A 195 -1.58 -22.27 -18.22
C PRO A 195 -0.80 -21.23 -19.01
N LEU A 196 0.53 -21.35 -19.03
CA LEU A 196 1.40 -20.46 -19.78
C LEU A 196 1.17 -20.68 -21.28
N ARG A 197 1.01 -19.58 -22.02
CA ARG A 197 0.80 -19.59 -23.48
C ARG A 197 1.59 -18.46 -24.12
N PRO A 198 2.92 -18.40 -23.92
CA PRO A 198 3.72 -17.43 -24.63
C PRO A 198 3.60 -17.64 -26.15
N PRO A 199 3.72 -16.56 -26.95
CA PRO A 199 3.75 -16.67 -28.40
C PRO A 199 5.03 -17.39 -28.88
N ASP A 200 4.92 -18.20 -29.93
CA ASP A 200 6.05 -18.95 -30.49
C ASP A 200 6.89 -18.13 -31.48
N ASP A 201 6.33 -17.05 -32.02
CA ASP A 201 6.92 -16.23 -33.07
C ASP A 201 7.74 -15.03 -32.54
N HIS A 202 7.61 -14.71 -31.24
CA HIS A 202 8.39 -13.63 -30.61
C HIS A 202 8.49 -13.78 -29.08
N PHE A 203 9.55 -13.22 -28.52
CA PHE A 203 9.79 -13.02 -27.10
C PHE A 203 9.03 -11.81 -26.57
N ARG A 204 7.93 -12.08 -25.87
CA ARG A 204 7.08 -11.08 -25.22
C ARG A 204 7.57 -10.69 -23.81
N VAL A 205 7.98 -9.44 -23.67
CA VAL A 205 8.27 -8.77 -22.39
C VAL A 205 7.05 -7.97 -21.95
N THR A 206 6.55 -8.19 -20.75
CA THR A 206 5.33 -7.52 -20.25
C THR A 206 5.64 -6.66 -19.03
N TYR A 207 5.25 -5.40 -19.05
CA TYR A 207 5.15 -4.55 -17.87
C TYR A 207 3.67 -4.33 -17.52
N HIS A 208 3.36 -4.39 -16.23
CA HIS A 208 2.06 -3.99 -15.69
C HIS A 208 2.26 -3.10 -14.47
N GLY A 209 1.66 -1.90 -14.48
CA GLY A 209 1.71 -1.04 -13.31
C GLY A 209 1.06 0.33 -13.51
N GLY A 210 0.98 1.07 -12.40
CA GLY A 210 0.34 2.38 -12.35
C GLY A 210 1.18 3.56 -12.83
N TYR A 211 2.24 3.33 -13.63
CA TYR A 211 3.12 4.38 -14.18
C TYR A 211 3.50 5.47 -13.16
N LEU A 212 3.91 5.02 -11.96
CA LEU A 212 4.38 5.92 -10.92
C LEU A 212 5.85 6.27 -11.18
N PRO A 213 6.35 7.42 -10.70
CA PRO A 213 7.76 7.77 -10.80
C PRO A 213 8.71 6.67 -10.27
N SER A 214 8.29 5.96 -9.22
CA SER A 214 9.03 4.84 -8.65
C SER A 214 9.15 3.62 -9.59
N HIS A 215 8.36 3.51 -10.66
CA HIS A 215 8.38 2.33 -11.52
C HIS A 215 9.58 2.30 -12.48
N GLY A 216 10.26 3.43 -12.70
CA GLY A 216 11.45 3.49 -13.55
C GLY A 216 11.17 3.26 -15.03
N MET A 217 10.06 3.81 -15.53
CA MET A 217 9.62 3.59 -16.91
C MET A 217 10.66 4.01 -17.95
N ASP A 218 11.50 5.01 -17.64
CA ASP A 218 12.61 5.42 -18.51
C ASP A 218 13.61 4.30 -18.74
N ALA A 219 13.92 3.50 -17.72
CA ALA A 219 14.81 2.34 -17.84
C ALA A 219 14.18 1.26 -18.72
N ILE A 220 12.88 1.00 -18.56
CA ILE A 220 12.16 0.00 -19.36
C ILE A 220 12.09 0.44 -20.83
N ILE A 221 11.78 1.70 -21.11
CA ILE A 221 11.80 2.24 -22.49
C ILE A 221 13.21 2.26 -23.07
N GLY A 222 14.22 2.58 -22.26
CA GLY A 222 15.63 2.49 -22.69
C GLY A 222 16.03 1.07 -23.09
N ALA A 223 15.53 0.05 -22.36
CA ALA A 223 15.74 -1.34 -22.73
C ALA A 223 15.05 -1.69 -24.07
N ALA A 224 13.80 -1.25 -24.26
CA ALA A 224 13.08 -1.45 -25.53
C ALA A 224 13.82 -0.78 -26.71
N ALA A 225 14.34 0.43 -26.51
CA ALA A 225 15.14 1.14 -27.51
C ALA A 225 16.46 0.43 -27.83
N SER A 226 17.11 -0.15 -26.83
CA SER A 226 18.36 -0.90 -27.01
C SER A 226 18.17 -2.21 -27.77
N LEU A 227 16.95 -2.76 -27.74
CA LEU A 227 16.56 -4.02 -28.41
C LEU A 227 15.70 -3.76 -29.66
N ARG A 228 15.71 -2.54 -30.22
CA ARG A 228 14.86 -2.17 -31.36
C ARG A 228 15.16 -2.96 -32.64
N ASP A 229 16.40 -3.40 -32.80
CA ASP A 229 16.87 -4.14 -33.99
C ASP A 229 16.81 -5.66 -33.78
N GLU A 230 16.31 -6.12 -32.63
CA GLU A 230 16.06 -7.54 -32.34
C GLU A 230 14.61 -7.88 -32.72
N PRO A 231 14.34 -8.44 -33.92
CA PRO A 231 12.99 -8.55 -34.47
C PRO A 231 12.07 -9.46 -33.66
N GLY A 232 12.66 -10.33 -32.84
CA GLY A 232 11.96 -11.26 -31.98
C GLY A 232 11.58 -10.71 -30.61
N VAL A 233 11.84 -9.45 -30.24
CA VAL A 233 11.56 -8.95 -28.87
C VAL A 233 10.52 -7.84 -28.87
N TRP A 234 9.41 -8.06 -28.16
CA TRP A 234 8.29 -7.11 -28.11
C TRP A 234 7.89 -6.79 -26.68
N PHE A 235 7.72 -5.50 -26.39
CA PHE A 235 7.34 -4.99 -25.08
C PHE A 235 5.86 -4.61 -25.04
N HIS A 236 5.14 -5.17 -24.06
CA HIS A 236 3.72 -4.92 -23.85
C HIS A 236 3.50 -4.22 -22.52
N PHE A 237 2.82 -3.09 -22.55
CA PHE A 237 2.62 -2.25 -21.38
C PHE A 237 1.14 -2.13 -20.99
N TYR A 238 0.82 -2.53 -19.76
CA TYR A 238 -0.52 -2.48 -19.18
C TYR A 238 -0.60 -1.52 -18.01
N GLY A 239 -1.72 -0.81 -17.90
CA GLY A 239 -2.03 0.11 -16.83
C GLY A 239 -2.17 1.57 -17.28
N SER A 240 -2.28 2.44 -16.28
CA SER A 240 -2.44 3.88 -16.45
C SER A 240 -1.86 4.62 -15.25
N GLY A 241 -1.42 5.86 -15.46
CA GLY A 241 -0.87 6.67 -14.38
C GLY A 241 -0.20 7.94 -14.87
N PRO A 242 0.38 8.71 -13.92
CA PRO A 242 0.85 10.07 -14.18
C PRO A 242 1.96 10.13 -15.24
N GLU A 243 2.84 9.14 -15.30
CA GLU A 243 3.96 9.13 -16.25
C GLU A 243 3.58 8.59 -17.63
N LYS A 244 2.40 8.00 -17.81
CA LYS A 244 2.06 7.25 -19.03
C LYS A 244 2.19 8.10 -20.29
N GLU A 245 1.62 9.30 -20.32
CA GLU A 245 1.66 10.15 -21.50
C GLU A 245 3.08 10.59 -21.86
N ARG A 246 3.92 10.87 -20.85
CA ARG A 246 5.33 11.22 -21.05
C ARG A 246 6.08 10.06 -21.69
N ILE A 247 5.82 8.84 -21.21
CA ILE A 247 6.45 7.60 -21.67
C ILE A 247 6.02 7.22 -23.09
N VAL A 248 4.75 7.40 -23.44
CA VAL A 248 4.26 7.21 -24.81
C VAL A 248 4.96 8.18 -25.76
N ARG A 249 5.01 9.48 -25.43
CA ARG A 249 5.72 10.49 -26.24
C ARG A 249 7.21 10.19 -26.40
N GLN A 250 7.84 9.64 -25.37
CA GLN A 250 9.25 9.23 -25.45
C GLN A 250 9.45 8.07 -26.41
N ALA A 251 8.59 7.05 -26.38
CA ALA A 251 8.64 5.93 -27.32
C ALA A 251 8.40 6.38 -28.76
N GLU A 252 7.42 7.28 -28.98
CA GLU A 252 7.15 7.90 -30.28
C GLU A 252 8.36 8.70 -30.79
N GLY A 253 8.97 9.53 -29.92
CA GLY A 253 10.15 10.31 -30.27
C GLY A 253 11.39 9.47 -30.60
N LEU A 254 11.46 8.25 -30.08
CA LEU A 254 12.50 7.26 -30.40
C LEU A 254 12.13 6.37 -31.61
N ALA A 255 10.92 6.54 -32.17
CA ALA A 255 10.35 5.70 -33.22
C ALA A 255 10.47 4.20 -32.89
N LEU A 256 10.03 3.81 -31.70
CA LEU A 256 10.03 2.41 -31.27
C LEU A 256 8.83 1.68 -31.85
N GLU A 257 9.09 0.65 -32.67
CA GLU A 257 8.05 -0.20 -33.27
C GLU A 257 7.82 -1.48 -32.44
N ASN A 258 8.76 -1.83 -31.56
CA ASN A 258 8.73 -3.03 -30.72
C ASN A 258 8.00 -2.83 -29.37
N VAL A 259 7.13 -1.82 -29.26
CA VAL A 259 6.39 -1.49 -28.04
C VAL A 259 4.89 -1.36 -28.31
N THR A 260 4.06 -1.92 -27.42
CA THR A 260 2.60 -1.77 -27.47
C THR A 260 2.04 -1.29 -26.13
N PHE A 261 1.28 -0.20 -26.15
CA PHE A 261 0.61 0.34 -24.96
C PHE A 261 -0.88 -0.01 -24.95
N HIS A 262 -1.26 -1.00 -24.14
CA HIS A 262 -2.65 -1.49 -24.04
C HIS A 262 -3.55 -0.61 -23.17
N GLY A 263 -2.95 0.17 -22.27
CA GLY A 263 -3.69 0.95 -21.29
C GLY A 263 -4.30 0.09 -20.19
N PHE A 264 -5.39 0.58 -19.59
CA PHE A 264 -6.05 -0.13 -18.50
C PHE A 264 -6.98 -1.21 -19.08
N VAL A 265 -6.79 -2.45 -18.63
CA VAL A 265 -7.56 -3.63 -19.05
C VAL A 265 -8.28 -4.25 -17.85
N SER A 266 -9.19 -5.18 -18.12
CA SER A 266 -9.83 -5.94 -17.02
C SER A 266 -8.80 -6.80 -16.28
N GLN A 267 -9.11 -7.18 -15.04
CA GLN A 267 -8.20 -8.02 -14.24
C GLN A 267 -7.97 -9.39 -14.90
N ASP A 268 -9.01 -10.01 -15.46
CA ASP A 268 -8.86 -11.30 -16.14
C ASP A 268 -8.03 -11.19 -17.42
N GLU A 269 -8.25 -10.14 -18.21
CA GLU A 269 -7.45 -9.87 -19.41
C GLU A 269 -5.98 -9.60 -19.07
N LEU A 270 -5.72 -8.89 -17.97
CA LEU A 270 -4.37 -8.70 -17.48
C LEU A 270 -3.73 -10.05 -17.10
N LEU A 271 -4.43 -10.89 -16.35
CA LEU A 271 -3.90 -12.19 -15.93
C LEU A 271 -3.67 -13.13 -17.12
N ASP A 272 -4.55 -13.11 -18.13
CA ASP A 272 -4.35 -13.84 -19.39
C ASP A 272 -3.17 -13.28 -20.19
N SER A 273 -2.95 -11.96 -20.15
CA SER A 273 -1.81 -11.31 -20.79
C SER A 273 -0.49 -11.64 -20.09
N LEU A 274 -0.49 -11.73 -18.76
CA LEU A 274 0.68 -12.16 -17.98
C LEU A 274 1.04 -13.62 -18.25
N ALA A 275 0.06 -14.50 -18.49
CA ALA A 275 0.30 -15.90 -18.86
C ALA A 275 0.93 -16.06 -20.27
N GLN A 276 0.86 -15.02 -21.11
CA GLN A 276 1.50 -14.95 -22.42
C GLN A 276 2.91 -14.31 -22.36
N ALA A 277 3.32 -13.79 -21.21
CA ALA A 277 4.63 -13.17 -21.08
C ALA A 277 5.74 -14.22 -20.96
N HIS A 278 6.85 -14.00 -21.66
CA HIS A 278 8.10 -14.72 -21.38
C HIS A 278 8.78 -14.14 -20.15
N VAL A 279 8.70 -12.82 -19.97
CA VAL A 279 9.23 -12.10 -18.82
C VAL A 279 8.23 -11.02 -18.39
N CYS A 280 8.00 -10.93 -17.09
CA CYS A 280 7.25 -9.84 -16.46
C CYS A 280 8.22 -8.87 -15.78
N LEU A 281 8.11 -7.58 -16.11
CA LEU A 281 8.93 -6.51 -15.55
C LEU A 281 8.27 -5.95 -14.30
N GLY A 282 9.06 -5.84 -13.23
CA GLY A 282 8.67 -5.19 -11.98
C GLY A 282 9.01 -3.70 -11.96
N VAL A 283 9.49 -3.26 -10.80
CA VAL A 283 9.84 -1.87 -10.52
C VAL A 283 11.34 -1.67 -10.76
N PHE A 284 11.71 -0.66 -11.56
CA PHE A 284 13.11 -0.32 -11.88
C PHE A 284 13.45 1.14 -11.55
N GLY A 285 12.62 1.82 -10.76
CA GLY A 285 12.88 3.20 -10.39
C GLY A 285 14.03 3.32 -9.40
N THR A 286 14.44 4.56 -9.18
CA THR A 286 15.54 4.92 -8.28
C THR A 286 15.05 5.81 -7.12
N THR A 287 13.73 5.98 -6.99
CA THR A 287 13.15 6.67 -5.84
C THR A 287 13.26 5.78 -4.60
N ARG A 288 13.06 6.35 -3.41
CA ARG A 288 13.17 5.57 -2.17
C ARG A 288 12.06 4.53 -2.02
N GLN A 289 10.93 4.73 -2.67
CA GLN A 289 9.84 3.76 -2.71
C GLN A 289 10.12 2.59 -3.67
N ALA A 290 11.01 2.74 -4.65
CA ALA A 290 11.39 1.67 -5.58
C ALA A 290 12.27 0.62 -4.87
#